data_AF-A0A0H2STJ8-F1
#
_entry.id   AF-A0A0H2STJ8-F1
#
_cell.length_a   1.000
_cell.length_b   1.000
_cell.length_c   1.000
_cell.angle_alpha   90.00
_cell.angle_beta   90.00
_cell.angle_gamma   90.00
#
_symmetry.space_group_name_H-M   'P 1'
#
loop_
_entity.id
_entity.type
_entity.pdbx_description
1 polymer ?
#
loop_
_entity_poly.entity_id
_entity_poly.type
_entity_poly.pdbx_seq_one_letter_code
_entity_poly.pdbx_strand_id
1 'polypeptide(L)'
;MTSLFGGGAHSSQGLNPERIEIATAEIEMITDVFNRLVSVCHTKCIGTRYTEGDLNKGESVCVDRCVAKFFEVNRKVGERMQQLGANAQAGGSFGGSTL
;
A
#
# COMPACT_ATOMS: atom_id res chain seq x y z
N MET A 1 -10.61 52.16 32.41
CA MET A 1 -10.70 52.30 30.94
C MET A 1 -9.55 51.48 30.37
N THR A 2 -9.82 50.21 30.03
CA THR A 2 -9.78 49.69 28.64
C THR A 2 -8.33 49.38 28.24
N SER A 3 -7.78 48.16 28.37
CA SER A 3 -7.96 46.92 27.58
C SER A 3 -6.61 46.53 26.96
N LEU A 4 -6.12 45.31 27.20
CA LEU A 4 -5.28 44.50 26.30
C LEU A 4 -5.05 43.11 26.96
N PHE A 5 -6.05 42.24 27.02
CA PHE A 5 -6.35 41.22 26.00
C PHE A 5 -5.12 40.44 25.49
N GLY A 6 -5.14 39.12 25.70
CA GLY A 6 -4.52 38.19 24.76
C GLY A 6 -3.44 37.27 25.30
N GLY A 7 -3.68 36.57 26.42
CA GLY A 7 -3.02 35.31 26.72
C GLY A 7 -3.37 34.28 25.64
N GLY A 8 -2.63 34.33 24.52
CA GLY A 8 -2.70 33.35 23.44
C GLY A 8 -2.08 32.05 23.94
N ALA A 9 -2.95 31.13 24.34
CA ALA A 9 -2.62 29.73 24.53
C ALA A 9 -1.80 29.25 23.31
N HIS A 10 -0.55 28.91 23.57
CA HIS A 10 0.26 28.13 22.64
C HIS A 10 -0.50 26.81 22.47
N SER A 11 -1.11 26.64 21.30
CA SER A 11 -1.77 25.42 20.89
C SER A 11 -0.69 24.35 20.73
N SER A 12 -0.40 23.68 21.85
CA SER A 12 0.15 22.34 21.85
C SER A 12 -0.84 21.46 21.08
N GLN A 13 -0.67 21.40 19.76
CA GLN A 13 -1.27 20.36 18.94
C GLN A 13 -0.62 19.06 19.38
N GLY A 14 -1.23 18.41 20.38
CA GLY A 14 -0.87 17.06 20.76
C GLY A 14 -0.97 16.16 19.53
N LEU A 15 0.12 15.44 19.24
CA LEU A 15 0.13 14.43 18.19
C LEU A 15 -0.90 13.36 18.58
N ASN A 16 -1.98 13.25 17.80
CA ASN A 16 -2.99 12.23 18.05
C ASN A 16 -2.37 10.86 17.79
N PRO A 17 -2.25 9.98 18.80
CA PRO A 17 -1.58 8.68 18.65
C PRO A 17 -2.24 7.81 17.58
N GLU A 18 -3.55 7.91 17.40
CA GLU A 18 -4.31 7.21 16.36
C GLU A 18 -3.90 7.63 14.93
N ARG A 19 -3.55 8.92 14.72
CA ARG A 19 -3.06 9.37 13.42
C ARG A 19 -1.64 8.89 13.14
N ILE A 20 -0.84 8.68 14.19
CA ILE A 20 0.48 8.08 14.05
C ILE A 20 0.34 6.61 13.66
N GLU A 21 -0.56 5.86 14.29
CA GLU A 21 -0.79 4.45 13.98
C GLU A 21 -1.24 4.22 12.52
N ILE A 22 -2.19 5.02 12.04
CA ILE A 22 -2.63 4.97 10.64
C ILE A 22 -1.48 5.32 9.68
N ALA A 23 -0.69 6.35 10.00
CA ALA A 23 0.46 6.74 9.18
C ALA A 23 1.54 5.65 9.16
N THR A 24 1.78 4.96 10.28
CA THR A 24 2.72 3.83 10.31
C THR A 24 2.24 2.66 9.46
N ALA A 25 0.95 2.34 9.50
CA ALA A 25 0.38 1.27 8.70
C ALA A 25 0.48 1.55 7.18
N GLU A 26 0.31 2.81 6.77
CA GLU A 26 0.48 3.20 5.36
C GLU A 26 1.92 2.98 4.87
N ILE A 27 2.91 3.34 5.68
CA ILE A 27 4.33 3.16 5.35
C ILE A 27 4.71 1.68 5.28
N GLU A 28 4.22 0.87 6.21
CA GLU A 28 4.45 -0.58 6.21
C GLU A 28 3.91 -1.22 4.92
N MET A 29 2.73 -0.79 4.48
CA MET A 29 2.10 -1.30 3.27
C MET A 29 2.89 -0.92 2.01
N ILE A 30 3.36 0.33 1.90
CA ILE A 30 4.22 0.77 0.79
C ILE A 30 5.54 -0.02 0.77
N THR A 31 6.11 -0.27 1.95
CA THR A 31 7.38 -1.00 2.08
C THR A 31 7.25 -2.44 1.61
N ASP A 32 6.17 -3.14 1.99
CA ASP A 32 5.91 -4.50 1.50
C ASP A 32 5.74 -4.53 -0.03
N VAL A 33 4.94 -3.61 -0.57
CA VAL A 33 4.73 -3.48 -2.01
C VAL A 33 6.05 -3.26 -2.76
N PHE A 34 6.91 -2.38 -2.26
CA PHE A 34 8.22 -2.11 -2.86
C PHE A 34 9.11 -3.36 -2.86
N ASN A 35 9.26 -4.02 -1.71
CA ASN A 35 10.09 -5.22 -1.59
C ASN A 35 9.60 -6.34 -2.54
N ARG A 36 8.29 -6.52 -2.63
CA ARG A 36 7.69 -7.52 -3.51
C ARG A 36 7.83 -7.16 -4.98
N LEU A 37 7.68 -5.89 -5.33
CA LEU A 37 7.89 -5.39 -6.69
C LEU A 37 9.32 -5.64 -7.16
N VAL A 38 10.31 -5.28 -6.33
CA VAL A 38 11.74 -5.50 -6.64
C VAL A 38 12.03 -6.99 -6.81
N SER A 39 11.58 -7.83 -5.87
CA SER A 39 11.77 -9.29 -5.95
C SER A 39 11.17 -9.88 -7.22
N VAL A 40 9.92 -9.56 -7.54
CA VAL A 40 9.23 -10.08 -8.73
C VAL A 40 9.91 -9.62 -10.01
N CYS A 41 10.20 -8.32 -10.14
CA CYS A 41 10.80 -7.81 -11.37
C CYS A 41 12.24 -8.28 -11.56
N HIS A 42 13.01 -8.44 -10.49
CA HIS A 42 14.32 -9.06 -10.57
C HIS A 42 14.21 -10.50 -11.10
N THR A 43 13.36 -11.34 -10.50
CA THR A 43 13.17 -12.74 -10.96
C THR A 43 12.65 -12.85 -12.39
N LYS A 44 11.87 -11.87 -12.87
CA LYS A 44 11.26 -11.92 -14.22
C LYS A 44 12.15 -11.34 -15.31
N CYS A 45 12.96 -10.33 -14.99
CA CYS A 45 13.69 -9.56 -15.99
C CYS A 45 15.19 -9.76 -15.95
N ILE A 46 15.77 -10.17 -14.82
CA ILE A 46 17.22 -10.30 -14.67
C ILE A 46 17.61 -11.77 -14.78
N GLY A 47 18.53 -12.07 -15.69
CA GLY A 47 19.04 -13.41 -15.88
C GLY A 47 19.87 -13.91 -14.68
N THR A 48 19.99 -15.23 -14.53
CA THR A 48 20.89 -15.83 -13.51
C THR A 48 22.35 -15.87 -13.96
N ARG A 49 22.61 -15.55 -15.23
CA ARG A 49 23.94 -15.49 -15.84
C ARG A 49 24.28 -14.02 -16.09
N TYR A 50 25.15 -13.47 -15.24
CA TYR A 50 25.59 -12.09 -15.35
C TYR A 50 26.85 -12.01 -16.22
N THR A 51 26.77 -11.28 -17.33
CA THR A 51 27.90 -11.02 -18.24
C THR A 51 28.53 -9.66 -18.01
N GLU A 52 27.77 -8.71 -17.46
CA GLU A 52 28.15 -7.34 -17.16
C GLU A 52 27.39 -6.86 -15.92
N GLY A 53 27.86 -5.77 -15.28
CA GLY A 53 27.25 -5.24 -14.05
C GLY A 53 26.09 -4.27 -14.31
N ASP A 54 25.99 -3.73 -15.52
CA ASP A 54 24.94 -2.82 -15.93
C ASP A 54 23.75 -3.58 -16.54
N LEU A 55 22.56 -2.99 -16.45
CA LEU A 55 21.39 -3.54 -17.13
C LEU A 55 21.51 -3.36 -18.63
N ASN A 56 21.35 -4.44 -19.39
CA ASN A 56 21.25 -4.31 -20.83
C ASN A 56 19.92 -3.64 -21.22
N LYS A 57 19.83 -3.11 -22.44
CA LYS A 57 18.62 -2.41 -22.94
C LYS A 57 17.36 -3.26 -22.83
N GLY A 58 17.47 -4.59 -22.99
CA GLY A 58 16.35 -5.52 -22.86
C GLY A 58 15.87 -5.64 -21.42
N GLU A 59 16.78 -5.74 -20.46
CA GLU A 59 16.50 -5.79 -19.03
C GLU A 59 15.86 -4.48 -18.55
N SER A 60 16.39 -3.32 -18.96
CA SER A 60 15.80 -2.02 -18.61
C SER A 60 14.34 -1.91 -19.07
N VAL A 61 14.07 -2.20 -20.35
CA VAL A 61 12.71 -2.16 -20.91
C VAL A 61 11.80 -3.23 -20.29
N CYS A 62 12.35 -4.39 -19.92
CA CYS A 62 11.62 -5.42 -19.20
C CYS A 62 11.18 -4.93 -17.82
N VAL A 63 12.08 -4.32 -17.06
CA VAL A 63 11.80 -3.79 -15.71
C VAL A 63 10.67 -2.76 -15.76
N ASP A 64 10.72 -1.81 -16.69
CA ASP A 64 9.65 -0.80 -16.85
C ASP A 64 8.27 -1.46 -17.11
N ARG A 65 8.24 -2.43 -18.03
CA ARG A 65 7.02 -3.20 -18.34
C ARG A 65 6.57 -4.06 -17.17
N CYS A 66 7.51 -4.61 -16.40
CA CYS A 66 7.21 -5.41 -15.23
C CYS A 66 6.51 -4.58 -14.16
N VAL A 67 7.03 -3.39 -13.86
CA VAL A 67 6.43 -2.46 -12.89
C VAL A 67 5.01 -2.07 -13.32
N ALA A 68 4.81 -1.70 -14.59
CA ALA A 68 3.48 -1.36 -15.11
C ALA A 68 2.48 -2.53 -14.94
N LYS A 69 2.91 -3.75 -15.31
CA LYS A 69 2.08 -4.95 -15.15
C LYS A 69 1.84 -5.32 -13.69
N PHE A 70 2.83 -5.13 -12.82
CA PHE A 70 2.69 -5.41 -11.39
C PHE A 70 1.54 -4.61 -10.79
N PHE A 71 1.48 -3.29 -11.03
CA PHE A 71 0.38 -2.47 -10.54
C PHE A 71 -0.96 -2.80 -11.21
N GLU A 72 -0.96 -3.13 -12.51
CA GLU A 72 -2.19 -3.58 -13.19
C GLU A 72 -2.77 -4.85 -12.55
N VAL A 73 -1.90 -5.81 -12.24
CA VAL A 73 -2.29 -7.06 -11.56
C VAL A 73 -2.71 -6.79 -10.12
N ASN A 74 -1.98 -5.97 -9.36
CA ASN A 74 -2.36 -5.61 -8.00
C ASN A 74 -3.75 -4.96 -7.94
N ARG A 75 -4.08 -4.06 -8.88
CA ARG A 75 -5.43 -3.47 -8.99
C ARG A 75 -6.49 -4.54 -9.25
N LYS A 76 -6.27 -5.41 -10.24
CA LYS A 76 -7.22 -6.49 -10.59
C LYS A 76 -7.43 -7.45 -9.41
N VAL A 77 -6.38 -7.80 -8.69
CA VAL A 77 -6.48 -8.63 -7.47
C VAL A 77 -7.32 -7.92 -6.41
N GLY A 78 -7.09 -6.62 -6.17
CA GLY A 78 -7.90 -5.82 -5.25
C GLY A 78 -9.39 -5.82 -5.62
N GLU A 79 -9.73 -5.61 -6.89
CA GLU A 79 -11.10 -5.66 -7.39
C GLU A 79 -11.75 -7.03 -7.15
N ARG A 80 -11.01 -8.13 -7.37
CA ARG A 80 -11.52 -9.48 -7.12
C ARG A 80 -11.70 -9.77 -5.63
N MET A 81 -10.78 -9.34 -4.79
CA MET A 81 -10.91 -9.49 -3.34
C MET A 81 -12.13 -8.74 -2.79
N GLN A 82 -12.39 -7.53 -3.29
CA GLN A 82 -13.58 -6.76 -2.92
C GLN A 82 -14.87 -7.44 -3.38
N GLN A 83 -14.92 -7.97 -4.61
CA GLN A 83 -16.06 -8.73 -5.11
C GLN A 83 -16.34 -9.98 -4.26
N LEU A 84 -15.29 -10.71 -3.87
CA LEU A 84 -15.42 -11.90 -3.02
C LEU A 84 -15.86 -11.54 -1.60
N GLY A 85 -15.33 -10.46 -1.02
CA GLY A 85 -15.76 -9.97 0.30
C GLY A 85 -17.24 -9.56 0.33
N ALA A 86 -17.72 -8.88 -0.71
CA ALA A 86 -19.14 -8.54 -0.86
C ALA A 86 -20.03 -9.80 -0.97
N ASN A 87 -19.58 -10.81 -1.72
CA ASN A 87 -20.30 -12.08 -1.86
C ASN A 87 -20.28 -12.90 -0.56
N ALA A 88 -19.19 -12.85 0.22
CA ALA A 88 -19.08 -13.54 1.51
C ALA A 88 -20.00 -12.92 2.57
N GLN A 89 -20.15 -11.59 2.58
CA GLN A 89 -21.05 -10.90 3.51
C GLN A 89 -22.53 -11.14 3.19
N ALA A 90 -22.87 -11.45 1.93
CA ALA A 90 -24.22 -11.86 1.54
C ALA A 90 -24.59 -13.31 1.96
N GLY A 91 -23.63 -14.14 2.36
CA GLY A 91 -23.85 -15.52 2.83
C GLY A 91 -23.91 -15.69 4.35
N GLY A 92 -23.66 -14.64 5.14
CA GLY A 92 -23.51 -14.72 6.60
C GLY A 92 -24.72 -14.29 7.43
N SER A 93 -25.90 -14.04 6.82
CA SER A 93 -27.09 -13.55 7.51
C SER A 93 -28.24 -14.58 7.56
N PHE A 94 -27.93 -15.81 7.97
CA PHE A 94 -28.92 -16.79 8.42
C PHE A 94 -28.33 -17.63 9.54
N GLY A 95 -28.56 -17.22 10.80
CA GLY A 95 -28.04 -17.96 11.96
C GLY A 95 -28.35 -17.38 13.34
N GLY A 96 -29.08 -16.27 13.43
CA GLY A 96 -29.63 -15.78 14.69
C GLY A 96 -31.16 -15.79 14.62
N SER A 97 -31.80 -16.36 15.64
CA SER A 97 -33.26 -16.35 15.90
C SER A 97 -34.06 -17.56 15.41
N THR A 98 -33.83 -18.75 15.99
CA THR A 98 -34.89 -19.67 16.45
C THR A 98 -34.30 -20.74 17.37
N LEU A 99 -34.26 -20.46 18.68
CA LEU A 99 -34.57 -21.32 19.84
C LEU A 99 -33.98 -20.70 21.10
#